data_AF-A0A939U601-F1
#
_entry.id   AF-A0A939U601-F1
#
_cell.length_a   1.000
_cell.length_b   1.000
_cell.length_c   1.000
_cell.angle_alpha   90.00
_cell.angle_beta   90.00
_cell.angle_gamma   90.00
#
_symmetry.space_group_name_H-M   'P 1'
#
loop_
_entity.id
_entity.type
_entity.pdbx_description
1 polymer ?
#
loop_
_entity_poly.entity_id
_entity_poly.type
_entity_poly.pdbx_seq_one_letter_code
_entity_poly.pdbx_strand_id
1 'polypeptide(L)'
;MKYKIIGKLSFYESEYNVFLPQKNMNKKVGLFGPIYDQFQHQPKMAIKHLLKVQNGECPKALCREDIGFIDIVWGENDPVTNKGYGLKHIVEKHGQSIKELGFEVEDFIPIVVQFGNLSVKKSDDKKLILESETFRIVIQTRWDNQEKVFLLTAFDLRKKPE
;
A
#
# COMPACT_ATOMS: atom_id res chain seq x y z
N MET A 1 75.75 21.38 16.85
CA MET A 1 75.04 20.09 16.70
C MET A 1 74.03 20.22 15.58
N LYS A 2 73.97 19.22 14.69
CA LYS A 2 73.14 19.18 13.48
C LYS A 2 71.88 18.34 13.68
N TYR A 3 70.90 18.53 12.78
CA TYR A 3 69.73 17.68 12.44
C TYR A 3 68.52 17.82 13.38
N LYS A 4 67.24 17.80 12.95
CA LYS A 4 66.63 17.12 11.79
C LYS A 4 65.21 17.70 11.54
N ILE A 5 64.89 18.11 10.30
CA ILE A 5 63.51 18.34 9.82
C ILE A 5 63.12 17.11 9.00
N ILE A 6 62.13 16.29 9.41
CA ILE A 6 61.25 15.50 8.51
C ILE A 6 60.02 14.94 9.26
N GLY A 7 58.81 15.06 8.68
CA GLY A 7 57.62 14.24 8.99
C GLY A 7 56.43 15.00 9.62
N LYS A 8 55.57 15.72 8.89
CA LYS A 8 54.47 15.31 7.97
C LYS A 8 53.09 15.17 8.68
N LEU A 9 52.22 16.15 8.39
CA LEU A 9 50.75 16.19 8.27
C LEU A 9 49.85 15.51 9.33
N SER A 10 48.99 16.33 9.97
CA SER A 10 47.53 16.27 9.73
C SER A 10 46.84 17.58 10.19
N PHE A 11 46.83 18.59 9.32
CA PHE A 11 45.85 19.67 9.40
C PHE A 11 44.93 19.50 8.20
N TYR A 12 43.74 18.96 8.44
CA TYR A 12 42.58 19.14 7.57
C TYR A 12 41.35 19.10 8.48
N GLU A 13 40.89 20.28 8.87
CA GLU A 13 39.54 20.49 9.37
C GLU A 13 38.59 20.07 8.25
N SER A 14 38.04 18.86 8.33
CA SER A 14 36.98 18.46 7.41
C SER A 14 35.66 19.02 7.93
N GLU A 15 35.32 20.20 7.41
CA GLU A 15 33.96 20.70 7.30
C GLU A 15 33.08 19.71 6.51
N TYR A 16 32.62 18.66 7.18
CA TYR A 16 31.47 17.87 6.76
C TYR A 16 30.52 17.64 7.93
N ASN A 17 30.31 18.67 8.74
CA ASN A 17 29.04 18.85 9.43
C ASN A 17 28.03 19.43 8.43
N VAL A 18 27.62 18.60 7.45
CA VAL A 18 26.40 18.90 6.71
C VAL A 18 25.26 18.68 7.69
N PHE A 19 24.79 19.80 8.23
CA PHE A 19 23.54 19.94 8.95
C PHE A 19 22.41 19.47 8.02
N LEU A 20 22.14 18.16 7.97
CA LEU A 20 20.86 17.68 7.53
C LEU A 20 19.88 18.12 8.61
N PRO A 21 18.91 19.00 8.33
CA PRO A 21 17.90 19.30 9.31
C PRO A 21 17.24 17.97 9.65
N GLN A 22 17.35 17.55 10.92
CA GLN A 22 16.50 16.50 11.46
C GLN A 22 15.09 17.05 11.41
N LYS A 23 14.43 16.87 10.26
CA LYS A 23 13.01 17.11 10.11
C LYS A 23 12.34 15.97 10.86
N ASN A 24 12.27 16.13 12.18
CA ASN A 24 11.32 15.42 13.03
C ASN A 24 9.92 15.83 12.59
N MET A 25 9.50 15.34 11.41
CA MET A 25 8.10 15.27 11.06
C MET A 25 7.53 14.23 12.02
N ASN A 26 6.67 14.66 12.95
CA ASN A 26 5.76 13.77 13.64
C ASN A 26 5.07 12.90 12.56
N LYS A 27 5.59 11.69 12.31
CA LYS A 27 5.01 10.78 11.33
C LYS A 27 3.64 10.43 11.88
N LYS A 28 2.59 10.82 11.17
CA LYS A 28 1.23 10.39 11.49
C LYS A 28 1.20 8.86 11.40
N VAL A 29 0.80 8.22 12.47
CA VAL A 29 0.59 6.77 12.54
C VAL A 29 -0.91 6.54 12.60
N GLY A 30 -1.44 5.74 11.69
CA GLY A 30 -2.82 5.29 11.73
C GLY A 30 -2.91 3.80 12.04
N LEU A 31 -4.07 3.20 11.76
CA LEU A 31 -4.40 1.83 12.17
C LEU A 31 -3.46 0.79 11.54
N PHE A 32 -2.90 1.09 10.38
CA PHE A 32 -2.07 0.17 9.60
C PHE A 32 -0.60 0.60 9.52
N GLY A 33 -0.17 1.50 10.41
CA GLY A 33 1.20 2.01 10.47
C GLY A 33 1.33 3.45 9.97
N PRO A 34 2.49 3.86 9.40
CA PRO A 34 2.69 5.22 8.91
C PRO A 34 1.67 5.62 7.83
N ILE A 35 1.15 6.85 7.93
CA ILE A 35 0.24 7.42 6.94
C ILE A 35 1.03 8.16 5.85
N TYR A 36 0.73 7.84 4.59
CA TYR A 36 1.28 8.48 3.40
C TYR A 36 0.18 9.24 2.63
N ASP A 37 -0.14 10.45 3.10
CA ASP A 37 -1.23 11.28 2.57
C ASP A 37 -0.88 12.02 1.26
N GLN A 38 0.36 11.92 0.77
CA GLN A 38 0.81 12.53 -0.48
C GLN A 38 0.30 11.83 -1.75
N PHE A 39 -0.33 10.65 -1.64
CA PHE A 39 -0.79 9.84 -2.78
C PHE A 39 -2.31 9.83 -2.97
N GLN A 40 -3.01 10.83 -2.42
CA GLN A 40 -4.45 10.97 -2.63
C GLN A 40 -4.77 11.07 -4.13
N HIS A 41 -5.77 10.29 -4.57
CA HIS A 41 -6.17 10.16 -5.97
C HIS A 41 -5.06 9.67 -6.94
N GLN A 42 -3.98 9.10 -6.40
CA GLN A 42 -2.85 8.58 -7.17
C GLN A 42 -2.66 7.08 -6.87
N PRO A 43 -3.62 6.22 -7.23
CA PRO A 43 -3.65 4.84 -6.77
C PRO A 43 -2.41 4.03 -7.19
N LYS A 44 -1.94 4.20 -8.43
CA LYS A 44 -0.73 3.52 -8.93
C LYS A 44 0.51 3.89 -8.10
N MET A 45 0.67 5.16 -7.74
CA MET A 45 1.80 5.63 -6.92
C MET A 45 1.67 5.14 -5.47
N ALA A 46 0.46 5.15 -4.91
CA ALA A 46 0.18 4.62 -3.57
C ALA A 46 0.54 3.13 -3.48
N ILE A 47 0.11 2.32 -4.44
CA ILE A 47 0.39 0.87 -4.49
C ILE A 47 1.89 0.63 -4.62
N LYS A 48 2.57 1.28 -5.57
CA LYS A 48 4.03 1.17 -5.73
C LYS A 48 4.79 1.57 -4.48
N HIS A 49 4.33 2.60 -3.78
CA HIS A 49 4.94 3.02 -2.53
C HIS A 49 4.82 1.93 -1.47
N LEU A 50 3.60 1.41 -1.23
CA LEU A 50 3.34 0.37 -0.25
C LEU A 50 4.05 -0.94 -0.57
N LEU A 51 4.15 -1.33 -1.85
CA LEU A 51 4.97 -2.48 -2.29
C LEU A 51 6.45 -2.32 -1.90
N LYS A 52 6.97 -1.09 -1.96
CA LYS A 52 8.38 -0.78 -1.62
C LYS A 52 8.61 -0.74 -0.12
N VAL A 53 7.74 -0.07 0.65
CA VAL A 53 7.95 0.15 2.09
C VAL A 53 7.37 -0.97 2.95
N GLN A 54 6.46 -1.77 2.41
CA GLN A 54 5.83 -2.93 3.05
C GLN A 54 5.26 -2.64 4.44
N ASN A 55 4.69 -1.45 4.62
CA ASN A 55 4.10 -0.99 5.87
C ASN A 55 3.23 0.27 5.60
N GLY A 56 2.25 0.54 6.46
CA GLY A 56 1.50 1.78 6.45
C GLY A 56 0.27 1.78 5.57
N GLU A 57 -0.26 2.98 5.37
CA GLU A 57 -1.49 3.22 4.62
C GLU A 57 -1.41 4.50 3.77
N CYS A 58 -2.12 4.47 2.66
CA CYS A 58 -2.30 5.59 1.74
C CYS A 58 -3.80 5.96 1.74
N PRO A 59 -4.22 6.92 2.57
CA PRO A 59 -5.61 7.36 2.63
C PRO A 59 -6.07 8.01 1.33
N LYS A 60 -7.34 7.78 0.96
CA LYS A 60 -8.02 8.33 -0.22
C LYS A 60 -7.24 8.16 -1.52
N ALA A 61 -6.46 7.08 -1.61
CA ALA A 61 -5.67 6.76 -2.79
C ALA A 61 -6.57 6.41 -3.98
N LEU A 62 -7.71 5.78 -3.72
CA LEU A 62 -8.76 5.44 -4.68
C LEU A 62 -10.00 6.31 -4.42
N CYS A 63 -10.78 6.57 -5.46
CA CYS A 63 -12.06 7.26 -5.38
C CYS A 63 -13.01 6.68 -6.42
N ARG A 64 -14.29 6.57 -6.07
CA ARG A 64 -15.37 6.15 -6.97
C ARG A 64 -16.65 6.89 -6.58
N GLU A 65 -17.44 7.34 -7.54
CA GLU A 65 -18.57 8.26 -7.30
C GLU A 65 -19.66 7.70 -6.37
N ASP A 66 -20.00 6.42 -6.49
CA ASP A 66 -21.05 5.72 -5.73
C ASP A 66 -20.56 5.12 -4.39
N ILE A 67 -19.25 5.20 -4.09
CA ILE A 67 -18.63 4.65 -2.85
C ILE A 67 -17.92 5.74 -2.04
N GLY A 68 -17.34 6.74 -2.70
CA GLY A 68 -16.45 7.74 -2.12
C GLY A 68 -14.98 7.31 -2.13
N PHE A 69 -14.23 7.80 -1.14
CA PHE A 69 -12.80 7.53 -1.00
C PHE A 69 -12.54 6.15 -0.41
N ILE A 70 -11.52 5.47 -0.96
CA ILE A 70 -11.08 4.16 -0.51
C ILE A 70 -9.58 4.24 -0.23
N ASP A 71 -9.19 3.78 0.94
CA ASP A 71 -7.80 3.73 1.36
C ASP A 71 -7.12 2.47 0.81
N ILE A 72 -5.81 2.54 0.59
CA ILE A 72 -4.99 1.35 0.34
C ILE A 72 -4.09 1.17 1.55
N VAL A 73 -4.14 0.00 2.16
CA VAL A 73 -3.35 -0.35 3.35
C VAL A 73 -2.40 -1.49 3.00
N TRP A 74 -1.24 -1.55 3.63
CA TRP A 74 -0.33 -2.67 3.42
C TRP A 74 -0.95 -3.99 3.89
N GLY A 75 -1.39 -4.02 5.15
CA GLY A 75 -2.05 -5.17 5.76
C GLY A 75 -1.14 -6.37 6.00
N GLU A 76 -1.74 -7.55 6.08
CA GLU A 76 -1.06 -8.77 6.50
C GLU A 76 -1.53 -9.98 5.69
N ASN A 77 -0.73 -11.04 5.71
CA ASN A 77 -1.10 -12.34 5.18
C ASN A 77 -0.39 -13.41 6.02
N ASP A 78 -1.18 -14.33 6.55
CA ASP A 78 -0.69 -15.51 7.26
C ASP A 78 -0.24 -16.55 6.22
N PRO A 79 1.05 -16.93 6.20
CA PRO A 79 1.58 -17.86 5.19
C PRO A 79 1.09 -19.31 5.36
N VAL A 80 0.55 -19.67 6.52
CA VAL A 80 0.02 -21.00 6.81
C VAL A 80 -1.46 -21.07 6.47
N THR A 81 -2.24 -20.09 6.92
CA THR A 81 -3.70 -20.12 6.75
C THR A 81 -4.18 -19.39 5.50
N ASN A 82 -3.33 -18.59 4.85
CA ASN A 82 -3.70 -17.68 3.75
C ASN A 82 -4.89 -16.79 4.08
N LYS A 83 -5.04 -16.45 5.36
CA LYS A 83 -5.95 -15.40 5.85
C LYS A 83 -5.18 -14.10 5.95
N GLY A 84 -5.80 -13.01 5.54
CA GLY A 84 -5.15 -11.72 5.48
C GLY A 84 -6.05 -10.64 4.91
N TYR A 85 -5.47 -9.46 4.76
CA TYR A 85 -6.12 -8.29 4.18
C TYR A 85 -5.08 -7.31 3.62
N GLY A 86 -5.57 -6.33 2.86
CA GLY A 86 -4.75 -5.27 2.30
C GLY A 86 -3.90 -5.74 1.11
N LEU A 87 -2.98 -4.87 0.72
CA LEU A 87 -2.16 -5.04 -0.47
C LEU A 87 -1.24 -6.27 -0.37
N LYS A 88 -0.68 -6.56 0.82
CA LYS A 88 0.16 -7.74 1.04
C LYS A 88 -0.59 -9.02 0.69
N HIS A 89 -1.80 -9.16 1.21
CA HIS A 89 -2.64 -10.33 0.94
C HIS A 89 -2.98 -10.48 -0.55
N ILE A 90 -3.33 -9.37 -1.22
CA ILE A 90 -3.62 -9.38 -2.67
C ILE A 90 -2.39 -9.86 -3.45
N VAL A 91 -1.21 -9.32 -3.15
CA VAL A 91 0.03 -9.65 -3.86
C VAL A 91 0.40 -11.11 -3.66
N GLU A 92 0.42 -11.59 -2.41
CA GLU A 92 0.88 -12.94 -2.08
C GLU A 92 -0.11 -14.02 -2.53
N LYS A 93 -1.42 -13.79 -2.37
CA LYS A 93 -2.44 -14.80 -2.67
C LYS A 93 -2.98 -14.71 -4.10
N HIS A 94 -3.05 -13.51 -4.67
CA HIS A 94 -3.75 -13.26 -5.93
C HIS A 94 -2.86 -12.66 -7.03
N GLY A 95 -1.65 -12.20 -6.71
CA GLY A 95 -0.74 -11.54 -7.64
C GLY A 95 -0.40 -12.39 -8.87
N GLN A 96 -0.18 -13.68 -8.70
CA GLN A 96 0.11 -14.57 -9.83
C GLN A 96 -1.08 -14.70 -10.79
N SER A 97 -2.30 -14.78 -10.28
CA SER A 97 -3.51 -14.87 -11.13
C SER A 97 -3.82 -13.54 -11.83
N ILE A 98 -3.49 -12.40 -11.20
CA ILE A 98 -3.51 -11.07 -11.82
C ILE A 98 -2.51 -11.00 -12.97
N LYS A 99 -1.29 -11.49 -12.75
CA LYS A 99 -0.24 -11.54 -13.77
C LYS A 99 -0.58 -12.47 -14.94
N GLU A 100 -1.22 -13.62 -14.67
CA GLU A 100 -1.74 -14.52 -15.70
C GLU A 100 -2.80 -13.87 -16.61
N LEU A 101 -3.44 -12.80 -16.15
CA LEU A 101 -4.35 -11.97 -16.94
C LEU A 101 -3.66 -10.81 -17.67
N GLY A 102 -2.33 -10.72 -17.58
CA GLY A 102 -1.54 -9.70 -18.26
C GLY A 102 -1.52 -8.34 -17.55
N PHE A 103 -1.93 -8.28 -16.28
CA PHE A 103 -1.90 -7.05 -15.49
C PHE A 103 -0.85 -7.11 -14.38
N GLU A 104 -0.31 -5.95 -14.05
CA GLU A 104 0.39 -5.72 -12.78
C GLU A 104 -0.63 -5.28 -11.71
N VAL A 105 -0.34 -5.55 -10.44
CA VAL A 105 -1.26 -5.27 -9.32
C VAL A 105 -1.62 -3.79 -9.23
N GLU A 106 -0.65 -2.89 -9.47
CA GLU A 106 -0.86 -1.44 -9.42
C GLU A 106 -1.73 -0.87 -10.54
N ASP A 107 -1.91 -1.62 -11.62
CA ASP A 107 -2.79 -1.26 -12.74
C ASP A 107 -4.15 -1.94 -12.56
N PHE A 108 -4.13 -3.21 -12.15
CA PHE A 108 -5.31 -4.03 -11.98
C PHE A 108 -6.31 -3.48 -10.96
N ILE A 109 -5.83 -3.15 -9.75
CA ILE A 109 -6.68 -2.66 -8.65
C ILE A 109 -7.49 -1.42 -9.06
N PRO A 110 -6.88 -0.31 -9.55
CA PRO A 110 -7.66 0.88 -9.92
C PRO A 110 -8.63 0.61 -11.07
N ILE A 111 -8.29 -0.25 -12.03
CA ILE A 111 -9.20 -0.64 -13.12
C ILE A 111 -10.48 -1.29 -12.55
N VAL A 112 -10.34 -2.31 -11.70
CA VAL A 112 -11.52 -3.01 -11.16
C VAL A 112 -12.30 -2.13 -10.19
N VAL A 113 -11.64 -1.27 -9.42
CA VAL A 113 -12.35 -0.29 -8.58
C VAL A 113 -13.16 0.68 -9.43
N GLN A 114 -12.61 1.17 -10.54
CA GLN A 114 -13.27 2.16 -11.39
C GLN A 114 -14.39 1.56 -12.27
N PHE A 115 -14.18 0.37 -12.82
CA PHE A 115 -15.05 -0.22 -13.84
C PHE A 115 -15.81 -1.47 -13.39
N GLY A 116 -15.52 -2.00 -12.19
CA GLY A 116 -16.27 -3.12 -11.64
C GLY A 116 -17.71 -2.75 -11.33
N ASN A 117 -18.63 -3.69 -11.49
CA ASN A 117 -20.02 -3.52 -11.12
C ASN A 117 -20.18 -3.67 -9.60
N LEU A 118 -20.83 -2.70 -8.96
CA LEU A 118 -21.18 -2.80 -7.55
C LEU A 118 -22.29 -3.84 -7.34
N SER A 119 -21.96 -4.91 -6.64
CA SER A 119 -22.87 -6.01 -6.37
C SER A 119 -23.71 -5.72 -5.13
N VAL A 120 -24.82 -5.01 -5.30
CA VAL A 120 -25.72 -4.60 -4.20
C VAL A 120 -26.18 -5.82 -3.38
N LYS A 121 -26.46 -6.95 -4.03
CA LYS A 121 -26.91 -8.18 -3.35
C LYS A 121 -25.87 -8.83 -2.44
N LYS A 122 -24.58 -8.63 -2.73
CA LYS A 122 -23.47 -9.24 -1.97
C LYS A 122 -22.76 -8.24 -1.04
N SER A 123 -23.16 -6.98 -1.11
CA SER A 123 -22.66 -5.90 -0.27
C SER A 123 -23.57 -5.72 0.93
N ASP A 124 -22.99 -5.22 2.02
CA ASP A 124 -23.69 -4.87 3.25
C ASP A 124 -23.02 -3.65 3.90
N ASP A 125 -23.38 -3.35 5.14
CA ASP A 125 -22.86 -2.20 5.89
C ASP A 125 -21.40 -2.35 6.35
N LYS A 126 -20.82 -3.54 6.22
CA LYS A 126 -19.43 -3.86 6.61
C LYS A 126 -18.52 -4.04 5.40
N LYS A 127 -19.07 -4.37 4.23
CA LYS A 127 -18.29 -4.56 3.00
C LYS A 127 -19.06 -4.19 1.74
N LEU A 128 -18.32 -3.69 0.77
CA LEU A 128 -18.78 -3.48 -0.60
C LEU A 128 -18.05 -4.45 -1.54
N ILE A 129 -18.79 -5.00 -2.50
CA ILE A 129 -18.26 -5.96 -3.46
C ILE A 129 -18.35 -5.40 -4.87
N LEU A 130 -17.19 -5.24 -5.50
CA LEU A 130 -17.07 -4.87 -6.90
C LEU A 130 -16.72 -6.11 -7.72
N GLU A 131 -17.43 -6.37 -8.82
CA GLU A 131 -17.21 -7.54 -9.67
C GLU A 131 -17.00 -7.13 -11.13
N SER A 132 -16.01 -7.72 -11.79
CA SER A 132 -15.91 -7.80 -13.24
C SER A 132 -16.25 -9.23 -13.70
N GLU A 133 -16.10 -9.51 -14.99
CA GLU A 133 -16.27 -10.87 -15.52
C GLU A 133 -15.26 -11.87 -14.94
N THR A 134 -14.04 -11.40 -14.61
CA THR A 134 -12.92 -12.26 -14.23
C THR A 134 -12.47 -12.08 -12.79
N PHE A 135 -12.88 -11.00 -12.11
CA PHE A 135 -12.41 -10.71 -10.76
C PHE A 135 -13.46 -10.08 -9.86
N ARG A 136 -13.21 -10.20 -8.57
CA ARG A 136 -13.94 -9.49 -7.51
C ARG A 136 -12.95 -8.71 -6.65
N ILE A 137 -13.28 -7.48 -6.30
CA ILE A 137 -12.64 -6.72 -5.22
C ILE A 137 -13.62 -6.63 -4.05
N VAL A 138 -13.09 -6.78 -2.84
CA VAL A 138 -13.82 -6.52 -1.60
C VAL A 138 -13.24 -5.28 -0.94
N ILE A 139 -14.10 -4.31 -0.66
CA ILE A 139 -13.80 -3.11 0.10
C ILE A 139 -14.43 -3.28 1.48
N GLN A 140 -13.64 -3.19 2.53
CA GLN A 140 -14.14 -3.17 3.90
C GLN A 140 -14.58 -1.75 4.24
N THR A 141 -15.70 -1.55 4.93
CA THR A 141 -16.22 -0.23 5.33
C THR A 141 -16.14 0.03 6.84
N ARG A 142 -15.91 -1.02 7.62
CA ARG A 142 -15.68 -0.94 9.08
C ARG A 142 -14.52 -1.80 9.51
N TRP A 143 -13.68 -1.30 10.41
CA TRP A 143 -12.54 -2.03 10.97
C TRP A 143 -12.43 -1.72 12.45
N ASP A 144 -12.29 -2.75 13.28
CA ASP A 144 -12.17 -2.61 14.74
C ASP A 144 -13.21 -1.67 15.37
N ASN A 145 -14.48 -1.86 15.01
CA ASN A 145 -15.63 -1.03 15.41
C ASN A 145 -15.55 0.46 15.01
N GLN A 146 -14.64 0.84 14.12
CA GLN A 146 -14.51 2.18 13.55
C GLN A 146 -14.90 2.20 12.06
N GLU A 147 -15.37 3.34 11.58
CA GLU A 147 -15.54 3.56 10.14
C GLU A 147 -14.16 3.60 9.48
N LYS A 148 -13.95 2.68 8.54
CA LYS A 148 -12.68 2.56 7.82
C LYS A 148 -12.94 1.91 6.47
N VAL A 149 -12.84 2.71 5.42
CA VAL A 149 -13.06 2.28 4.04
C VAL A 149 -11.74 1.97 3.37
N PHE A 150 -11.45 0.69 3.13
CA PHE A 150 -10.18 0.29 2.51
C PHE A 150 -10.30 -0.97 1.66
N LEU A 151 -9.35 -1.11 0.74
CA LEU A 151 -9.21 -2.31 -0.09
C LEU A 151 -8.83 -3.52 0.78
N LEU A 152 -9.77 -4.46 0.95
CA LEU A 152 -9.56 -5.65 1.79
C LEU A 152 -8.82 -6.75 1.03
N THR A 153 -9.31 -7.14 -0.15
CA THR A 153 -8.74 -8.23 -0.96
C THR A 153 -9.29 -8.22 -2.40
N ALA A 154 -8.77 -9.09 -3.26
CA ALA A 154 -9.22 -9.34 -4.63
C ALA A 154 -9.31 -10.86 -4.89
N PHE A 155 -10.22 -11.35 -5.72
CA PHE A 155 -10.40 -12.77 -6.05
C PHE A 155 -10.48 -12.99 -7.55
N ASP A 156 -9.77 -13.98 -8.09
CA ASP A 156 -9.99 -14.47 -9.45
C ASP A 156 -11.28 -15.31 -9.48
N LEU A 157 -12.26 -14.87 -10.28
CA LEU A 157 -13.57 -15.53 -10.42
C LEU A 157 -13.54 -16.67 -11.44
N ARG A 158 -12.47 -16.82 -12.23
CA ARG A 158 -12.32 -17.94 -13.17
C ARG A 158 -11.97 -19.24 -12.44
N LYS A 159 -11.37 -19.13 -11.26
CA LYS A 159 -11.07 -20.26 -10.38
C LYS A 159 -12.17 -20.35 -9.33
N LYS A 160 -12.67 -21.56 -9.04
CA LYS A 160 -13.59 -21.74 -7.91
C LYS A 160 -12.83 -21.34 -6.63
N PRO A 161 -13.46 -20.61 -5.69
CA PRO A 161 -12.88 -20.40 -4.38
C PRO A 161 -12.61 -21.76 -3.73
N GLU A 162 -11.37 -21.99 -3.30
CA GLU A 162 -10.99 -23.14 -2.47
C GLU A 162 -11.67 -23.08 -1.09
#